data_AF-A0A659RFL6-F1
#
_entry.id   AF-A0A659RFL6-F1
#
_cell.length_a   1.000
_cell.length_b   1.000
_cell.length_c   1.000
_cell.angle_alpha   90.00
_cell.angle_beta   90.00
_cell.angle_gamma   90.00
#
_symmetry.space_group_name_H-M   'P 1'
#
loop_
_entity.id
_entity.type
_entity.pdbx_description
1 polymer ?
#
loop_
_entity_poly.entity_id
_entity_poly.type
_entity_poly.pdbx_seq_one_letter_code
_entity_poly.pdbx_strand_id
1 'polypeptide(L)'
;GTADRMEADLVPKHGIDIDFIRISGLRGKGVKALLAAPLRIFNAWRQARAIMKRFKPDVVLGMGGYVSGPGGLAAWSLGIPVVLHEQNGIAGLTNQWLARIATTVMQAFPGAFPNAEVVGNPVRTDVLALPLPQVRLAGRDGPIRVLVVGGSQGARVLNQTMPQVAARLGDTVTIWHQSGKGAQHTVEQAYAGAGQPQHKVTEFIDDMAAAYAWADVVVCRSGALTVSEIAAAGLPAIFVPFQHKDRQQYWNALPLENAGAAKIFEQPQFTVEAVADTLAGWSREALLTMAERARAVSIPDATERVASEVSRVART
;
A
#
# COMPACT_ATOMS: atom_id res chain seq x y z
N GLY A 1 7.63 18.50 2.32
CA GLY A 1 8.11 17.22 2.89
C GLY A 1 9.11 17.43 4.00
N THR A 2 9.96 16.44 4.27
CA THR A 2 11.20 16.60 5.05
C THR A 2 12.40 16.26 4.15
N ALA A 3 13.52 16.98 4.33
CA ALA A 3 14.64 16.94 3.39
C ALA A 3 15.43 15.62 3.39
N ASP A 4 15.17 14.75 4.36
CA ASP A 4 15.85 13.48 4.63
C ASP A 4 15.06 12.26 4.13
N ARG A 5 14.02 12.46 3.33
CA ARG A 5 13.10 11.40 2.90
C ARG A 5 12.97 11.34 1.38
N MET A 6 12.44 10.21 0.92
CA MET A 6 12.30 9.87 -0.50
C MET A 6 11.51 10.92 -1.29
N GLU A 7 10.58 11.65 -0.66
CA GLU A 7 9.81 12.71 -1.30
C GLU A 7 10.71 13.90 -1.72
N ALA A 8 11.84 14.12 -1.04
CA ALA A 8 12.81 15.15 -1.43
C ALA A 8 13.46 14.84 -2.78
N ASP A 9 13.55 13.57 -3.16
CA ASP A 9 14.11 13.12 -4.43
C ASP A 9 13.03 12.89 -5.50
N LEU A 10 11.87 12.32 -5.12
CA LEU A 10 10.84 11.92 -6.09
C LEU A 10 9.98 13.09 -6.56
N VAL A 11 9.55 13.98 -5.67
CA VAL A 11 8.61 15.06 -6.01
C VAL A 11 9.21 16.03 -7.03
N PRO A 12 10.46 16.53 -6.86
CA PRO A 12 11.08 17.41 -7.86
C PRO A 12 11.31 16.74 -9.21
N LYS A 13 11.56 15.43 -9.27
CA LYS A 13 11.73 14.69 -10.54
C LYS A 13 10.49 14.71 -11.41
N HIS A 14 9.32 14.92 -10.83
CA HIS A 14 8.05 15.07 -11.53
C HIS A 14 7.65 16.54 -11.75
N GLY A 15 8.57 17.50 -11.52
CA GLY A 15 8.32 18.93 -11.75
C GLY A 15 7.33 19.56 -10.77
N ILE A 16 7.15 18.95 -9.59
CA ILE A 16 6.25 19.45 -8.55
C ILE A 16 7.07 20.22 -7.51
N ASP A 17 6.63 21.43 -7.18
CA ASP A 17 7.26 22.26 -6.15
C ASP A 17 7.15 21.61 -4.76
N ILE A 18 8.24 21.65 -4.00
CA ILE A 18 8.29 21.11 -2.64
C ILE A 18 8.94 22.08 -1.66
N ASP A 19 8.20 22.41 -0.61
CA ASP A 19 8.72 23.09 0.57
C ASP A 19 9.03 22.09 1.70
N PHE A 20 10.04 22.40 2.51
CA PHE A 20 10.48 21.55 3.60
C PHE A 20 10.24 22.19 4.96
N ILE A 21 9.74 21.39 5.91
CA ILE A 21 9.65 21.79 7.32
C ILE A 21 10.48 20.84 8.19
N ARG A 22 11.04 21.36 9.28
CA ARG A 22 11.88 20.60 10.21
C ARG A 22 11.03 19.86 11.23
N ILE A 23 10.69 18.63 10.93
CA ILE A 23 9.92 17.75 11.81
C ILE A 23 10.38 16.30 11.66
N SER A 24 10.15 15.49 12.69
CA SER A 24 10.47 14.07 12.65
C SER A 24 9.44 13.30 13.48
N GLY A 25 9.17 12.04 13.11
CA GLY A 25 8.28 11.18 13.89
C GLY A 25 8.72 11.03 15.35
N LEU A 26 7.74 10.92 16.26
CA LEU A 26 7.95 10.76 17.71
C LEU A 26 7.96 9.28 18.15
N ARG A 27 7.45 8.38 17.30
CA ARG A 27 7.31 6.95 17.62
C ARG A 27 8.69 6.32 17.82
N GLY A 28 8.88 5.67 18.97
CA GLY A 28 10.12 4.96 19.31
C GLY A 28 11.29 5.84 19.74
N LYS A 29 11.09 7.15 19.98
CA LYS A 29 12.17 8.05 20.42
C LYS A 29 12.27 8.13 21.95
N GLY A 30 13.49 8.28 22.47
CA GLY A 30 13.77 8.37 23.91
C GLY A 30 13.27 9.67 24.57
N VAL A 31 13.28 9.69 25.91
CA VAL A 31 12.71 10.76 26.75
C VAL A 31 13.16 12.18 26.36
N LYS A 32 14.44 12.37 26.03
CA LYS A 32 14.98 13.67 25.58
C LYS A 32 14.29 14.18 24.31
N ALA A 33 13.98 13.29 23.37
CA ALA A 33 13.31 13.65 22.13
C ALA A 33 11.82 13.96 22.33
N LEU A 34 11.18 13.33 23.33
CA LEU A 34 9.80 13.62 23.74
C LEU A 34 9.73 14.99 24.44
N LEU A 35 10.68 15.32 25.31
CA LEU A 35 10.76 16.64 25.95
C LEU A 35 11.00 17.78 24.95
N ALA A 36 11.79 17.53 23.90
CA ALA A 36 11.99 18.48 22.81
C ALA A 36 10.84 18.53 21.79
N ALA A 37 9.88 17.61 21.86
CA ALA A 37 8.81 17.49 20.87
C ALA A 37 7.92 18.74 20.77
N PRO A 38 7.46 19.37 21.86
CA PRO A 38 6.61 20.56 21.78
C PRO A 38 7.30 21.72 21.05
N LEU A 39 8.58 21.98 21.35
CA LEU A 39 9.37 23.02 20.67
C LEU A 39 9.56 22.71 19.18
N ARG A 40 9.82 21.45 18.83
CA ARG A 40 9.96 21.02 17.43
C ARG A 40 8.65 21.15 16.66
N ILE A 41 7.53 20.74 17.25
CA ILE A 41 6.19 20.87 16.67
C ILE A 41 5.85 22.35 16.47
N PHE A 42 6.11 23.19 17.48
CA PHE A 42 5.88 24.64 17.40
C PHE A 42 6.69 25.29 16.27
N ASN A 43 7.97 24.92 16.12
CA ASN A 43 8.81 25.41 15.03
C ASN A 43 8.33 24.92 13.67
N ALA A 44 7.94 23.64 13.55
CA ALA A 44 7.40 23.09 12.32
C ALA A 44 6.07 23.77 11.93
N TRP A 45 5.21 24.05 12.91
CA TRP A 45 3.96 24.79 12.73
C TRP A 45 4.22 26.21 12.23
N ARG A 46 5.18 26.95 12.81
CA ARG A 46 5.59 28.27 12.33
C ARG A 46 6.10 28.25 10.90
N GLN A 47 6.91 27.25 10.54
CA GLN A 47 7.42 27.09 9.18
C GLN A 47 6.27 26.82 8.19
N ALA A 48 5.37 25.88 8.52
CA ALA A 48 4.19 25.60 7.71
C ALA A 48 3.29 26.84 7.53
N ARG A 49 3.07 27.63 8.59
CA ARG A 49 2.35 28.92 8.49
C ARG A 49 3.02 29.90 7.55
N ALA A 50 4.35 30.02 7.60
CA ALA A 50 5.09 30.93 6.71
C ALA A 50 4.96 30.50 5.25
N ILE A 51 5.07 29.21 4.97
CA ILE A 51 4.85 28.62 3.64
C ILE A 51 3.43 28.93 3.15
N MET A 52 2.41 28.64 3.95
CA MET A 52 1.00 28.87 3.59
C MET A 52 0.68 30.35 3.41
N LYS A 53 1.30 31.27 4.16
CA LYS A 53 1.13 32.72 3.95
C LYS A 53 1.73 33.20 2.63
N ARG A 54 2.79 32.54 2.13
CA ARG A 54 3.42 32.84 0.85
C ARG A 54 2.64 32.23 -0.31
N PHE A 55 2.31 30.94 -0.21
CA PHE A 55 1.61 30.18 -1.24
C PHE A 55 0.12 30.54 -1.33
N LYS A 56 -0.50 30.90 -0.20
CA LYS A 56 -1.93 31.25 -0.06
C LYS A 56 -2.88 30.19 -0.64
N PRO A 57 -2.84 28.93 -0.16
CA PRO A 57 -3.73 27.89 -0.66
C PRO A 57 -5.17 28.14 -0.21
N ASP A 58 -6.13 27.86 -1.09
CA ASP A 58 -7.57 27.88 -0.78
C ASP A 58 -8.01 26.67 0.07
N VAL A 59 -7.25 25.57 0.01
CA VAL A 59 -7.51 24.33 0.75
C VAL A 59 -6.20 23.55 0.91
N VAL A 60 -6.09 22.71 1.95
CA VAL A 60 -4.98 21.76 2.10
C VAL A 60 -5.48 20.32 2.18
N LEU A 61 -4.74 19.39 1.55
CA LEU A 61 -4.98 17.95 1.64
C LEU A 61 -3.91 17.28 2.52
N GLY A 62 -4.35 16.65 3.61
CA GLY A 62 -3.51 15.88 4.51
C GLY A 62 -3.61 14.38 4.25
N MET A 63 -2.51 13.79 3.76
CA MET A 63 -2.41 12.34 3.48
C MET A 63 -1.81 11.53 4.64
N GLY A 64 -1.85 12.03 5.88
CA GLY A 64 -1.20 11.38 7.03
C GLY A 64 0.30 11.66 7.17
N GLY A 65 1.00 10.85 7.98
CA GLY A 65 2.40 11.06 8.34
C GLY A 65 2.64 12.15 9.40
N TYR A 66 3.89 12.35 9.82
CA TYR A 66 4.20 13.32 10.89
C TYR A 66 4.31 14.77 10.37
N VAL A 67 4.48 14.96 9.06
CA VAL A 67 4.55 16.29 8.41
C VAL A 67 3.18 16.96 8.31
N SER A 68 2.12 16.17 8.11
CA SER A 68 0.75 16.68 8.01
C SER A 68 0.25 17.25 9.33
N GLY A 69 0.76 16.80 10.49
CA GLY A 69 0.34 17.32 11.79
C GLY A 69 0.53 18.83 11.93
N PRO A 70 1.79 19.33 11.88
CA PRO A 70 2.05 20.78 11.89
C PRO A 70 1.45 21.51 10.67
N GLY A 71 1.38 20.86 9.50
CA GLY A 71 0.77 21.42 8.30
C GLY A 71 -0.73 21.69 8.46
N GLY A 72 -1.51 20.69 8.86
CA GLY A 72 -2.95 20.80 9.10
C GLY A 72 -3.26 21.79 10.23
N LEU A 73 -2.47 21.79 11.31
CA LEU A 73 -2.61 22.78 12.38
C LEU A 73 -2.31 24.20 11.87
N ALA A 74 -1.32 24.37 10.99
CA ALA A 74 -1.01 25.65 10.38
C ALA A 74 -2.16 26.16 9.51
N ALA A 75 -2.72 25.31 8.65
CA ALA A 75 -3.86 25.64 7.80
C ALA A 75 -5.07 26.07 8.63
N TRP A 76 -5.47 25.25 9.62
CA TRP A 76 -6.56 25.57 10.54
C TRP A 76 -6.34 26.90 11.26
N SER A 77 -5.12 27.16 11.76
CA SER A 77 -4.78 28.43 12.43
C SER A 77 -4.70 29.66 11.50
N LEU A 78 -4.83 29.48 10.19
CA LEU A 78 -4.92 30.54 9.18
C LEU A 78 -6.33 30.66 8.58
N GLY A 79 -7.29 29.84 9.04
CA GLY A 79 -8.63 29.78 8.45
C GLY A 79 -8.68 29.06 7.11
N ILE A 80 -7.65 28.29 6.74
CA ILE A 80 -7.62 27.51 5.50
C ILE A 80 -8.26 26.15 5.76
N PRO A 81 -9.28 25.73 4.99
CA PRO A 81 -9.92 24.42 5.10
C PRO A 81 -8.95 23.25 5.00
N VAL A 82 -9.18 22.22 5.83
CA VAL A 82 -8.33 21.02 5.89
C VAL A 82 -9.13 19.80 5.45
N VAL A 83 -8.72 19.17 4.37
CA VAL A 83 -9.23 17.90 3.86
C VAL A 83 -8.26 16.79 4.27
N LEU A 84 -8.77 15.67 4.80
CA LEU A 84 -7.93 14.53 5.15
C LEU A 84 -8.26 13.31 4.32
N HIS A 85 -7.24 12.49 4.05
CA HIS A 85 -7.38 11.17 3.50
C HIS A 85 -6.54 10.17 4.30
N GLU A 86 -7.17 9.09 4.77
CA GLU A 86 -6.50 7.96 5.42
C GLU A 86 -6.41 6.76 4.47
N GLN A 87 -5.19 6.32 4.18
CA GLN A 87 -4.96 5.23 3.24
C GLN A 87 -5.16 3.85 3.88
N ASN A 88 -4.93 3.74 5.18
CA ASN A 88 -4.86 2.45 5.87
C ASN A 88 -6.21 2.08 6.50
N GLY A 89 -6.42 0.80 6.77
CA GLY A 89 -7.62 0.28 7.45
C GLY A 89 -7.72 0.69 8.93
N ILE A 90 -6.67 1.29 9.48
CA ILE A 90 -6.71 1.97 10.79
C ILE A 90 -6.15 3.38 10.65
N ALA A 91 -6.81 4.33 11.31
CA ALA A 91 -6.37 5.71 11.28
C ALA A 91 -5.02 5.90 11.98
N GLY A 92 -4.08 6.55 11.29
CA GLY A 92 -2.82 6.97 11.89
C GLY A 92 -3.05 8.05 12.95
N LEU A 93 -2.20 8.09 13.99
CA LEU A 93 -2.32 9.03 15.11
C LEU A 93 -2.47 10.50 14.65
N THR A 94 -1.69 10.92 13.64
CA THR A 94 -1.80 12.28 13.10
C THR A 94 -3.18 12.55 12.50
N ASN A 95 -3.70 11.63 11.68
CA ASN A 95 -5.01 11.77 11.07
C ASN A 95 -6.12 11.73 12.13
N GLN A 96 -6.01 10.89 13.16
CA GLN A 96 -6.96 10.87 14.29
C GLN A 96 -7.05 12.22 15.00
N TRP A 97 -5.92 12.92 15.16
CA TRP A 97 -5.89 14.23 15.82
C TRP A 97 -6.38 15.33 14.88
N LEU A 98 -5.91 15.34 13.63
CA LEU A 98 -6.33 16.33 12.64
C LEU A 98 -7.81 16.21 12.27
N ALA A 99 -8.40 15.01 12.34
CA ALA A 99 -9.82 14.80 12.05
C ALA A 99 -10.75 15.66 12.92
N ARG A 100 -10.30 16.11 14.10
CA ARG A 100 -11.07 16.99 14.99
C ARG A 100 -11.16 18.44 14.50
N ILE A 101 -10.26 18.84 13.60
CA ILE A 101 -10.18 20.19 13.03
C ILE A 101 -10.33 20.20 11.51
N ALA A 102 -10.47 19.02 10.90
CA ALA A 102 -10.65 18.88 9.47
C ALA A 102 -12.06 19.29 9.05
N THR A 103 -12.16 19.94 7.90
CA THR A 103 -13.43 20.26 7.25
C THR A 103 -14.13 19.00 6.73
N THR A 104 -13.34 18.04 6.23
CA THR A 104 -13.83 16.74 5.76
C THR A 104 -12.75 15.68 5.91
N VAL A 105 -13.17 14.43 6.09
CA VAL A 105 -12.30 13.27 6.27
C VAL A 105 -12.77 12.15 5.34
N MET A 106 -11.85 11.68 4.51
CA MET A 106 -12.02 10.53 3.64
C MET A 106 -11.14 9.38 4.09
N GLN A 107 -11.53 8.15 3.77
CA GLN A 107 -10.79 6.94 4.09
C GLN A 107 -10.80 5.96 2.93
N ALA A 108 -9.74 5.18 2.77
CA ALA A 108 -9.63 4.21 1.70
C ALA A 108 -10.42 2.93 1.97
N PHE A 109 -10.42 2.49 3.22
CA PHE A 109 -11.11 1.29 3.68
C PHE A 109 -12.11 1.68 4.77
N PRO A 110 -13.26 0.98 4.89
CA PRO A 110 -14.17 1.20 6.00
C PRO A 110 -13.50 0.85 7.33
N GLY A 111 -13.79 1.64 8.36
CA GLY A 111 -13.41 1.33 9.75
C GLY A 111 -12.23 2.14 10.31
N ALA A 112 -11.46 2.85 9.48
CA ALA A 112 -10.40 3.73 9.99
C ALA A 112 -10.97 4.89 10.83
N PHE A 113 -12.10 5.43 10.38
CA PHE A 113 -12.95 6.40 11.07
C PHE A 113 -14.41 5.95 11.03
N PRO A 114 -15.21 6.20 12.08
CA PRO A 114 -16.60 5.75 12.15
C PRO A 114 -17.50 6.29 11.03
N ASN A 115 -17.33 7.57 10.65
CA ASN A 115 -18.27 8.30 9.78
C ASN A 115 -17.59 8.95 8.57
N ALA A 116 -16.34 8.59 8.25
CA ALA A 116 -15.65 9.15 7.09
C ALA A 116 -16.10 8.45 5.80
N GLU A 117 -16.21 9.22 4.71
CA GLU A 117 -16.56 8.67 3.40
C GLU A 117 -15.48 7.71 2.91
N VAL A 118 -15.91 6.54 2.39
CA VAL A 118 -15.00 5.55 1.82
C VAL A 118 -14.77 5.86 0.34
N VAL A 119 -13.58 6.34 0.00
CA VAL A 119 -13.22 6.78 -1.36
C VAL A 119 -12.17 5.90 -2.03
N GLY A 120 -11.61 4.90 -1.33
CA GLY A 120 -10.52 4.06 -1.86
C GLY A 120 -9.15 4.73 -1.79
N ASN A 121 -8.14 4.12 -2.41
CA ASN A 121 -6.83 4.76 -2.61
C ASN A 121 -6.62 5.06 -4.09
N PRO A 122 -5.94 6.16 -4.45
CA PRO A 122 -5.45 6.38 -5.81
C PRO A 122 -4.63 5.19 -6.31
N VAL A 123 -5.02 4.65 -7.46
CA VAL A 123 -4.33 3.55 -8.15
C VAL A 123 -3.79 4.07 -9.48
N ARG A 124 -2.66 3.50 -9.94
CA ARG A 124 -2.08 3.85 -11.23
C ARG A 124 -3.04 3.51 -12.38
N THR A 125 -3.08 4.37 -13.40
CA THR A 125 -4.02 4.24 -14.52
C THR A 125 -3.78 3.00 -15.37
N ASP A 126 -2.53 2.57 -15.51
CA ASP A 126 -2.14 1.34 -16.19
C ASP A 126 -2.70 0.08 -15.50
N VAL A 127 -2.74 0.03 -14.17
CA VAL A 127 -3.36 -1.05 -13.38
C VAL A 127 -4.88 -0.99 -13.49
N LEU A 128 -5.48 0.21 -13.45
CA LEU A 128 -6.93 0.39 -13.63
C LEU A 128 -7.41 -0.08 -15.01
N ALA A 129 -6.57 0.13 -16.04
CA ALA A 129 -6.83 -0.25 -17.43
C ALA A 129 -6.68 -1.75 -17.72
N LEU A 130 -6.27 -2.57 -16.74
CA LEU A 130 -6.17 -4.01 -16.93
C LEU A 130 -7.52 -4.62 -17.32
N PRO A 131 -7.53 -5.61 -18.24
CA PRO A 131 -8.75 -6.33 -18.58
C PRO A 131 -9.41 -6.96 -17.36
N LEU A 132 -10.74 -7.03 -17.38
CA LEU A 132 -11.50 -7.70 -16.33
C LEU A 132 -11.06 -9.17 -16.16
N PRO A 133 -11.22 -9.75 -14.94
CA PRO A 133 -10.79 -11.11 -14.64
C PRO A 133 -11.25 -12.15 -15.66
N GLN A 134 -12.50 -12.09 -16.13
CA GLN A 134 -13.06 -13.04 -17.09
C GLN A 134 -12.31 -13.01 -18.42
N VAL A 135 -11.88 -11.82 -18.86
CA VAL A 135 -11.13 -11.65 -20.11
C VAL A 135 -9.68 -12.08 -19.91
N ARG A 136 -9.04 -11.65 -18.80
CA ARG A 136 -7.62 -11.95 -18.54
C ARG A 136 -7.35 -13.45 -18.34
N LEU A 137 -8.30 -14.16 -17.74
CA LEU A 137 -8.17 -15.58 -17.40
C LEU A 137 -8.87 -16.50 -18.42
N ALA A 138 -9.59 -15.96 -19.42
CA ALA A 138 -10.24 -16.77 -20.45
C ALA A 138 -9.23 -17.67 -21.18
N GLY A 139 -9.54 -18.97 -21.23
CA GLY A 139 -8.71 -19.98 -21.92
C GLY A 139 -7.33 -20.19 -21.30
N ARG A 140 -7.04 -19.61 -20.12
CA ARG A 140 -5.74 -19.76 -19.47
C ARG A 140 -5.60 -21.15 -18.84
N ASP A 141 -4.55 -21.86 -19.23
CA ASP A 141 -4.23 -23.22 -18.81
C ASP A 141 -2.78 -23.34 -18.27
N GLY A 142 -2.37 -24.56 -17.94
CA GLY A 142 -1.03 -24.86 -17.43
C GLY A 142 -0.82 -24.52 -15.95
N PRO A 143 0.43 -24.36 -15.51
CA PRO A 143 0.79 -24.07 -14.12
C PRO A 143 0.19 -22.75 -13.61
N ILE A 144 -0.19 -22.69 -12.33
CA ILE A 144 -0.68 -21.46 -11.71
C ILE A 144 0.45 -20.42 -11.65
N ARG A 145 0.19 -19.22 -12.16
CA ARG A 145 1.17 -18.13 -12.22
C ARG A 145 1.17 -17.34 -10.92
N VAL A 146 2.18 -17.56 -10.09
CA VAL A 146 2.32 -16.92 -8.79
C VAL A 146 3.28 -15.73 -8.89
N LEU A 147 2.77 -14.53 -8.66
CA LEU A 147 3.58 -13.32 -8.55
C LEU A 147 3.93 -13.06 -7.08
N VAL A 148 5.22 -13.04 -6.73
CA VAL A 148 5.67 -12.72 -5.37
C VAL A 148 6.20 -11.29 -5.35
N VAL A 149 5.63 -10.43 -4.52
CA VAL A 149 6.00 -9.00 -4.43
C VAL A 149 6.48 -8.66 -3.03
N GLY A 150 7.80 -8.42 -2.90
CA GLY A 150 8.45 -7.99 -1.67
C GLY A 150 8.48 -6.47 -1.45
N GLY A 151 8.16 -5.68 -2.48
CA GLY A 151 8.33 -4.22 -2.49
C GLY A 151 9.79 -3.81 -2.68
N SER A 152 10.06 -2.50 -2.67
CA SER A 152 11.38 -1.96 -3.05
C SER A 152 12.54 -2.45 -2.18
N GLN A 153 12.30 -2.69 -0.88
CA GLN A 153 13.30 -3.23 0.04
C GLN A 153 13.28 -4.77 0.12
N GLY A 154 12.33 -5.40 -0.59
CA GLY A 154 12.09 -6.83 -0.49
C GLY A 154 11.41 -7.22 0.82
N ALA A 155 10.91 -8.45 0.86
CA ALA A 155 10.35 -9.04 2.07
C ALA A 155 11.13 -10.32 2.37
N ARG A 156 12.06 -10.24 3.33
CA ARG A 156 12.92 -11.38 3.71
C ARG A 156 12.14 -12.68 3.94
N VAL A 157 10.97 -12.60 4.56
CA VAL A 157 10.11 -13.77 4.80
C VAL A 157 9.65 -14.41 3.47
N LEU A 158 9.29 -13.61 2.46
CA LEU A 158 8.91 -14.14 1.15
C LEU A 158 10.12 -14.77 0.45
N ASN A 159 11.26 -14.06 0.48
CA ASN A 159 12.52 -14.51 -0.12
C ASN A 159 13.00 -15.86 0.44
N GLN A 160 12.70 -16.16 1.71
CA GLN A 160 13.09 -17.40 2.38
C GLN A 160 12.06 -18.53 2.21
N THR A 161 10.77 -18.21 2.24
CA THR A 161 9.69 -19.21 2.22
C THR A 161 9.34 -19.69 0.81
N MET A 162 9.25 -18.77 -0.17
CA MET A 162 8.73 -19.10 -1.50
C MET A 162 9.59 -20.09 -2.31
N PRO A 163 10.93 -20.12 -2.20
CA PRO A 163 11.72 -21.20 -2.80
C PRO A 163 11.37 -22.59 -2.29
N GLN A 164 11.07 -22.73 -1.00
CA GLN A 164 10.70 -24.02 -0.39
C GLN A 164 9.26 -24.41 -0.76
N VAL A 165 8.36 -23.42 -0.86
CA VAL A 165 7.00 -23.63 -1.41
C VAL A 165 7.07 -24.14 -2.84
N ALA A 166 7.95 -23.57 -3.67
CA ALA A 166 8.15 -24.01 -5.04
C ALA A 166 8.64 -25.46 -5.11
N ALA A 167 9.59 -25.87 -4.26
CA ALA A 167 10.04 -27.26 -4.21
C ALA A 167 8.91 -28.25 -3.92
N ARG A 168 7.95 -27.87 -3.08
CA ARG A 168 6.78 -28.70 -2.75
C ARG A 168 5.74 -28.75 -3.86
N LEU A 169 5.53 -27.63 -4.57
CA LEU A 169 4.52 -27.53 -5.62
C LEU A 169 5.02 -28.01 -6.99
N GLY A 170 6.34 -27.99 -7.22
CA GLY A 170 6.96 -28.40 -8.48
C GLY A 170 6.33 -27.72 -9.69
N ASP A 171 6.04 -28.53 -10.72
CA ASP A 171 5.53 -28.06 -12.02
C ASP A 171 4.08 -27.54 -11.97
N THR A 172 3.39 -27.62 -10.83
CA THR A 172 2.02 -27.09 -10.69
C THR A 172 1.98 -25.56 -10.65
N VAL A 173 3.12 -24.90 -10.40
CA VAL A 173 3.24 -23.44 -10.36
C VAL A 173 4.38 -22.92 -11.22
N THR A 174 4.23 -21.68 -11.68
CA THR A 174 5.33 -20.89 -12.24
C THR A 174 5.41 -19.56 -11.50
N ILE A 175 6.60 -19.21 -11.02
CA ILE A 175 6.79 -18.10 -10.09
C ILE A 175 7.59 -16.99 -10.76
N TRP A 176 7.10 -15.76 -10.60
CA TRP A 176 7.87 -14.54 -10.79
C TRP A 176 8.04 -13.86 -9.43
N HIS A 177 9.27 -13.83 -8.92
CA HIS A 177 9.61 -13.33 -7.61
C HIS A 177 10.37 -11.99 -7.68
N GLN A 178 9.75 -10.93 -7.18
CA GLN A 178 10.42 -9.66 -6.94
C GLN A 178 11.12 -9.66 -5.58
N SER A 179 12.45 -9.78 -5.58
CA SER A 179 13.25 -10.04 -4.37
C SER A 179 13.55 -8.79 -3.53
N GLY A 180 13.54 -7.62 -4.15
CA GLY A 180 13.99 -6.36 -3.56
C GLY A 180 15.49 -6.12 -3.68
N LYS A 181 15.88 -4.89 -3.30
CA LYS A 181 17.23 -4.36 -3.52
C LYS A 181 18.34 -5.28 -3.01
N GLY A 182 19.28 -5.64 -3.88
CA GLY A 182 20.47 -6.45 -3.56
C GLY A 182 20.19 -7.92 -3.23
N ALA A 183 18.96 -8.41 -3.38
CA ALA A 183 18.58 -9.77 -2.98
C ALA A 183 18.42 -10.75 -4.16
N GLN A 184 18.45 -10.27 -5.41
CA GLN A 184 18.12 -11.09 -6.59
C GLN A 184 18.95 -12.37 -6.66
N HIS A 185 20.29 -12.24 -6.65
CA HIS A 185 21.19 -13.39 -6.78
C HIS A 185 21.00 -14.42 -5.66
N THR A 186 20.81 -13.97 -4.41
CA THR A 186 20.57 -14.85 -3.27
C THR A 186 19.26 -15.62 -3.40
N VAL A 187 18.21 -14.99 -3.93
CA VAL A 187 16.91 -15.64 -4.14
C VAL A 187 16.96 -16.60 -5.32
N GLU A 188 17.66 -16.26 -6.41
CA GLU A 188 17.91 -17.19 -7.53
C GLU A 188 18.63 -18.46 -7.04
N GLN A 189 19.69 -18.30 -6.23
CA GLN A 189 20.39 -19.44 -5.64
C GLN A 189 19.51 -20.26 -4.71
N ALA A 190 18.61 -19.63 -3.95
CA ALA A 190 17.68 -20.34 -3.10
C ALA A 190 16.69 -21.20 -3.91
N TYR A 191 16.18 -20.69 -5.03
CA TYR A 191 15.34 -21.46 -5.95
C TYR A 191 16.11 -22.62 -6.60
N ALA A 192 17.34 -22.38 -7.05
CA ALA A 192 18.19 -23.43 -7.62
C ALA A 192 18.51 -24.53 -6.59
N GLY A 193 18.87 -24.14 -5.36
CA GLY A 193 19.12 -25.07 -4.25
C GLY A 193 17.88 -25.85 -3.81
N ALA A 194 16.69 -25.31 -4.06
CA ALA A 194 15.40 -25.98 -3.86
C ALA A 194 14.98 -26.87 -5.06
N GLY A 195 15.83 -27.00 -6.09
CA GLY A 195 15.56 -27.80 -7.28
C GLY A 195 14.57 -27.16 -8.27
N GLN A 196 14.33 -25.85 -8.18
CA GLN A 196 13.37 -25.11 -9.01
C GLN A 196 14.00 -23.88 -9.70
N PRO A 197 15.10 -24.04 -10.47
CA PRO A 197 15.85 -22.93 -11.06
C PRO A 197 15.11 -22.17 -12.17
N GLN A 198 14.01 -22.72 -12.70
CA GLN A 198 13.27 -22.17 -13.84
C GLN A 198 12.40 -20.95 -13.50
N HIS A 199 12.23 -20.63 -12.21
CA HIS A 199 11.42 -19.49 -11.79
C HIS A 199 12.14 -18.16 -12.05
N LYS A 200 11.37 -17.13 -12.41
CA LYS A 200 11.89 -15.80 -12.70
C LYS A 200 12.12 -15.05 -11.40
N VAL A 201 13.33 -14.54 -11.17
CA VAL A 201 13.63 -13.65 -10.06
C VAL A 201 14.11 -12.31 -10.61
N THR A 202 13.59 -11.22 -10.06
CA THR A 202 13.99 -9.86 -10.45
C THR A 202 14.13 -8.99 -9.21
N GLU A 203 15.12 -8.10 -9.18
CA GLU A 203 15.29 -7.16 -8.07
C GLU A 203 14.08 -6.22 -7.93
N PHE A 204 13.59 -5.69 -9.04
CA PHE A 204 12.44 -4.78 -9.15
C PHE A 204 11.54 -5.17 -10.33
N ILE A 205 10.29 -4.74 -10.28
CA ILE A 205 9.34 -4.83 -11.40
C ILE A 205 8.89 -3.40 -11.71
N ASP A 206 9.37 -2.86 -12.82
CA ASP A 206 9.01 -1.51 -13.24
C ASP A 206 7.58 -1.48 -13.80
N ASP A 207 7.28 -2.42 -14.70
CA ASP A 207 5.93 -2.59 -15.27
C ASP A 207 5.08 -3.53 -14.41
N MET A 208 4.50 -2.96 -13.35
CA MET A 208 3.59 -3.69 -12.46
C MET A 208 2.29 -4.10 -13.16
N ALA A 209 1.82 -3.32 -14.15
CA ALA A 209 0.62 -3.67 -14.90
C ALA A 209 0.85 -4.96 -15.71
N ALA A 210 1.98 -5.10 -16.39
CA ALA A 210 2.35 -6.33 -17.09
C ALA A 210 2.49 -7.52 -16.13
N ALA A 211 3.08 -7.33 -14.95
CA ALA A 211 3.19 -8.38 -13.94
C ALA A 211 1.81 -8.84 -13.42
N TYR A 212 0.90 -7.90 -13.18
CA TYR A 212 -0.48 -8.20 -12.79
C TYR A 212 -1.32 -8.82 -13.92
N ALA A 213 -1.08 -8.43 -15.18
CA ALA A 213 -1.70 -9.07 -16.33
C ALA A 213 -1.25 -10.54 -16.48
N TRP A 214 0.02 -10.82 -16.16
CA TRP A 214 0.60 -12.15 -16.21
C TRP A 214 0.11 -13.07 -15.08
N ALA A 215 -0.03 -12.55 -13.86
CA ALA A 215 -0.32 -13.34 -12.67
C ALA A 215 -1.72 -13.99 -12.65
N ASP A 216 -1.82 -15.14 -11.98
CA ASP A 216 -3.08 -15.77 -11.56
C ASP A 216 -3.38 -15.49 -10.08
N VAL A 217 -2.33 -15.33 -9.27
CA VAL A 217 -2.40 -15.05 -7.83
C VAL A 217 -1.15 -14.27 -7.39
N VAL A 218 -1.30 -13.41 -6.38
CA VAL A 218 -0.19 -12.62 -5.83
C VAL A 218 0.11 -13.00 -4.39
N VAL A 219 1.37 -13.23 -4.04
CA VAL A 219 1.85 -13.38 -2.66
C VAL A 219 2.63 -12.12 -2.28
N CYS A 220 2.11 -11.32 -1.36
CA CYS A 220 2.70 -10.01 -1.07
C CYS A 220 2.45 -9.51 0.34
N ARG A 221 3.15 -8.44 0.73
CA ARG A 221 2.78 -7.62 1.89
C ARG A 221 1.47 -6.88 1.61
N SER A 222 0.70 -6.56 2.64
CA SER A 222 -0.58 -5.85 2.51
C SER A 222 -0.47 -4.37 2.91
N GLY A 223 0.44 -3.65 2.23
CA GLY A 223 0.41 -2.18 2.26
C GLY A 223 -0.89 -1.66 1.66
N ALA A 224 -1.39 -0.52 2.14
CA ALA A 224 -2.67 0.04 1.73
C ALA A 224 -2.81 0.17 0.20
N LEU A 225 -1.81 0.78 -0.46
CA LEU A 225 -1.81 0.95 -1.91
C LEU A 225 -1.74 -0.39 -2.64
N THR A 226 -0.96 -1.36 -2.15
CA THR A 226 -0.87 -2.70 -2.74
C THR A 226 -2.22 -3.42 -2.68
N VAL A 227 -2.93 -3.36 -1.55
CA VAL A 227 -4.27 -3.95 -1.44
C VAL A 227 -5.23 -3.32 -2.45
N SER A 228 -5.21 -1.99 -2.58
CA SER A 228 -6.04 -1.28 -3.55
C SER A 228 -5.66 -1.60 -5.00
N GLU A 229 -4.36 -1.72 -5.31
CA GLU A 229 -3.86 -2.18 -6.62
C GLU A 229 -4.31 -3.62 -6.93
N ILE A 230 -4.29 -4.52 -5.96
CA ILE A 230 -4.75 -5.91 -6.13
C ILE A 230 -6.25 -5.98 -6.38
N ALA A 231 -7.04 -5.19 -5.63
CA ALA A 231 -8.47 -5.07 -5.86
C ALA A 231 -8.75 -4.50 -7.27
N ALA A 232 -8.07 -3.42 -7.64
CA ALA A 232 -8.16 -2.82 -8.98
C ALA A 232 -7.76 -3.81 -10.07
N ALA A 233 -6.62 -4.50 -9.95
CA ALA A 233 -6.22 -5.53 -10.88
C ALA A 233 -7.20 -6.71 -10.90
N GLY A 234 -8.05 -6.88 -9.89
CA GLY A 234 -8.94 -8.03 -9.77
C GLY A 234 -8.17 -9.32 -9.61
N LEU A 235 -7.17 -9.35 -8.73
CA LEU A 235 -6.31 -10.52 -8.52
C LEU A 235 -6.60 -11.21 -7.18
N PRO A 236 -6.62 -12.55 -7.15
CA PRO A 236 -6.51 -13.31 -5.90
C PRO A 236 -5.19 -13.02 -5.20
N ALA A 237 -5.19 -13.01 -3.87
CA ALA A 237 -3.96 -12.76 -3.12
C ALA A 237 -3.80 -13.63 -1.87
N ILE A 238 -2.55 -13.97 -1.58
CA ILE A 238 -2.08 -14.33 -0.25
C ILE A 238 -1.37 -13.10 0.32
N PHE A 239 -2.01 -12.48 1.32
CA PHE A 239 -1.41 -11.38 2.05
C PHE A 239 -0.61 -11.89 3.24
N VAL A 240 0.60 -11.35 3.38
CA VAL A 240 1.51 -11.62 4.50
C VAL A 240 1.76 -10.31 5.24
N PRO A 241 0.86 -9.86 6.13
CA PRO A 241 0.98 -8.57 6.80
C PRO A 241 2.34 -8.41 7.51
N PHE A 242 2.93 -7.22 7.39
CA PHE A 242 4.11 -6.86 8.18
C PHE A 242 3.77 -6.89 9.67
N GLN A 243 4.57 -7.63 10.45
CA GLN A 243 4.33 -7.83 11.86
C GLN A 243 4.64 -6.54 12.64
N HIS A 244 3.59 -5.94 13.20
CA HIS A 244 3.70 -4.70 13.94
C HIS A 244 2.57 -4.58 14.97
N LYS A 245 2.80 -3.80 16.04
CA LYS A 245 1.88 -3.75 17.20
C LYS A 245 0.46 -3.31 16.85
N ASP A 246 0.32 -2.42 15.88
CA ASP A 246 -1.00 -1.91 15.44
C ASP A 246 -1.66 -2.79 14.37
N ARG A 247 -0.98 -3.82 13.86
CA ARG A 247 -1.47 -4.74 12.83
C ARG A 247 -2.04 -4.01 11.61
N GLN A 248 -1.51 -2.83 11.26
CA GLN A 248 -2.03 -1.98 10.18
C GLN A 248 -2.24 -2.74 8.86
N GLN A 249 -1.25 -3.55 8.45
CA GLN A 249 -1.34 -4.32 7.22
C GLN A 249 -2.36 -5.46 7.27
N TYR A 250 -2.68 -6.01 8.45
CA TYR A 250 -3.78 -6.97 8.59
C TYR A 250 -5.11 -6.27 8.30
N TRP A 251 -5.32 -5.10 8.88
CA TRP A 251 -6.54 -4.30 8.67
C TRP A 251 -6.70 -3.82 7.24
N ASN A 252 -5.59 -3.55 6.53
CA ASN A 252 -5.64 -3.26 5.10
C ASN A 252 -6.12 -4.45 4.28
N ALA A 253 -5.67 -5.67 4.60
CA ALA A 253 -6.01 -6.88 3.83
C ALA A 253 -7.40 -7.44 4.16
N LEU A 254 -7.88 -7.22 5.38
CA LEU A 254 -9.12 -7.81 5.90
C LEU A 254 -10.35 -7.58 5.00
N PRO A 255 -10.57 -6.41 4.37
CA PRO A 255 -11.67 -6.22 3.43
C PRO A 255 -11.67 -7.22 2.25
N LEU A 256 -10.50 -7.53 1.67
CA LEU A 256 -10.38 -8.50 0.57
C LEU A 256 -10.55 -9.95 1.05
N GLU A 257 -10.07 -10.29 2.24
CA GLU A 257 -10.31 -11.62 2.82
C GLU A 257 -11.81 -11.82 3.13
N ASN A 258 -12.47 -10.83 3.72
CA ASN A 258 -13.91 -10.87 3.99
C ASN A 258 -14.75 -10.97 2.72
N ALA A 259 -14.30 -10.35 1.63
CA ALA A 259 -14.93 -10.48 0.31
C ALA A 259 -14.71 -11.87 -0.33
N GLY A 260 -13.90 -12.74 0.29
CA GLY A 260 -13.53 -14.04 -0.26
C GLY A 260 -12.63 -13.93 -1.48
N ALA A 261 -11.82 -12.86 -1.56
CA ALA A 261 -10.91 -12.56 -2.66
C ALA A 261 -9.43 -12.81 -2.31
N ALA A 262 -9.12 -12.99 -1.02
CA ALA A 262 -7.76 -13.19 -0.55
C ALA A 262 -7.71 -14.09 0.69
N LYS A 263 -6.50 -14.54 1.02
CA LYS A 263 -6.17 -15.21 2.28
C LYS A 263 -5.09 -14.43 3.02
N ILE A 264 -5.25 -14.26 4.32
CA ILE A 264 -4.25 -13.62 5.19
C ILE A 264 -3.49 -14.69 5.96
N PHE A 265 -2.16 -14.60 5.89
CA PHE A 265 -1.26 -15.29 6.81
C PHE A 265 -0.45 -14.25 7.57
N GLU A 266 -0.76 -14.05 8.86
CA GLU A 266 0.18 -13.34 9.72
C GLU A 266 1.50 -14.11 9.79
N GLN A 267 2.61 -13.41 10.01
CA GLN A 267 3.94 -13.99 9.85
C GLN A 267 4.19 -15.31 10.61
N PRO A 268 3.66 -15.53 11.84
CA PRO A 268 3.78 -16.84 12.51
C PRO A 268 3.04 -18.00 11.82
N GLN A 269 2.03 -17.69 11.01
CA GLN A 269 1.21 -18.66 10.26
C GLN A 269 1.68 -18.83 8.82
N PHE A 270 2.55 -17.95 8.31
CA PHE A 270 3.10 -18.00 6.96
C PHE A 270 4.25 -19.03 6.88
N THR A 271 3.90 -20.31 6.93
CA THR A 271 4.83 -21.44 6.80
C THR A 271 4.82 -22.02 5.39
N VAL A 272 5.83 -22.82 5.06
CA VAL A 272 5.93 -23.47 3.74
C VAL A 272 4.71 -24.36 3.49
N GLU A 273 4.31 -25.15 4.49
CA GLU A 273 3.17 -26.06 4.44
C GLU A 273 1.88 -25.28 4.20
N ALA A 274 1.60 -24.27 5.02
CA ALA A 274 0.36 -23.51 4.95
C ALA A 274 0.18 -22.82 3.59
N VAL A 275 1.26 -22.27 3.04
CA VAL A 275 1.25 -21.57 1.75
C VAL A 275 1.12 -22.56 0.60
N ALA A 276 1.89 -23.66 0.62
CA ALA A 276 1.80 -24.69 -0.41
C ALA A 276 0.41 -25.34 -0.44
N ASP A 277 -0.15 -25.71 0.71
CA ASP A 277 -1.46 -26.34 0.79
C ASP A 277 -2.58 -25.37 0.34
N THR A 278 -2.45 -24.08 0.65
CA THR A 278 -3.39 -23.06 0.17
C THR A 278 -3.32 -22.92 -1.35
N LEU A 279 -2.13 -22.79 -1.93
CA LEU A 279 -1.96 -22.67 -3.38
C LEU A 279 -2.41 -23.94 -4.12
N ALA A 280 -2.09 -25.12 -3.58
CA ALA A 280 -2.53 -26.40 -4.14
C ALA A 280 -4.06 -26.58 -4.07
N GLY A 281 -4.72 -26.02 -3.05
CA GLY A 281 -6.17 -26.05 -2.88
C GLY A 281 -6.94 -25.10 -3.79
N TRP A 282 -6.28 -24.14 -4.45
CA TRP A 282 -6.94 -23.18 -5.34
C TRP A 282 -6.93 -23.65 -6.79
N SER A 283 -8.09 -24.12 -7.26
CA SER A 283 -8.32 -24.40 -8.68
C SER A 283 -8.38 -23.10 -9.49
N ARG A 284 -8.21 -23.19 -10.83
CA ARG A 284 -8.38 -22.04 -11.72
C ARG A 284 -9.77 -21.40 -11.64
N GLU A 285 -10.80 -22.21 -11.43
CA GLU A 285 -12.18 -21.73 -11.20
C GLU A 285 -12.31 -20.95 -9.88
N ALA A 286 -11.68 -21.46 -8.81
CA ALA A 286 -11.64 -20.76 -7.53
C ALA A 286 -10.88 -19.43 -7.67
N LEU A 287 -9.75 -19.42 -8.37
CA LEU A 287 -8.97 -18.21 -8.63
C LEU A 287 -9.77 -17.20 -9.47
N LEU A 288 -10.52 -17.62 -10.49
CA LEU A 288 -11.41 -16.74 -11.24
C LEU A 288 -12.49 -16.13 -10.32
N THR A 289 -13.13 -16.94 -9.49
CA THR A 289 -14.14 -16.46 -8.53
C THR A 289 -13.55 -15.43 -7.55
N MET A 290 -12.35 -15.70 -7.02
CA MET A 290 -11.63 -14.77 -6.14
C MET A 290 -11.24 -13.48 -6.86
N ALA A 291 -10.82 -13.58 -8.12
CA ALA A 291 -10.44 -12.46 -8.98
C ALA A 291 -11.62 -11.52 -9.24
N GLU A 292 -12.80 -12.08 -9.55
CA GLU A 292 -14.04 -11.32 -9.71
C GLU A 292 -14.45 -10.61 -8.41
N ARG A 293 -14.36 -11.30 -7.27
CA ARG A 293 -14.61 -10.71 -5.95
C ARG A 293 -13.63 -9.58 -5.63
N ALA A 294 -12.35 -9.74 -5.95
CA ALA A 294 -11.34 -8.69 -5.78
C ALA A 294 -11.71 -7.44 -6.58
N ARG A 295 -12.10 -7.61 -7.86
CA ARG A 295 -12.50 -6.49 -8.72
C ARG A 295 -13.80 -5.84 -8.25
N ALA A 296 -14.75 -6.62 -7.76
CA ALA A 296 -16.05 -6.13 -7.29
C ALA A 296 -15.96 -5.17 -6.10
N VAL A 297 -14.94 -5.31 -5.25
CA VAL A 297 -14.71 -4.40 -4.11
C VAL A 297 -13.71 -3.28 -4.40
N SER A 298 -13.26 -3.14 -5.65
CA SER A 298 -12.39 -2.04 -6.07
C SER A 298 -13.15 -0.72 -6.18
N ILE A 299 -12.48 0.39 -5.86
CA ILE A 299 -12.97 1.75 -6.08
C ILE A 299 -12.04 2.40 -7.11
N PRO A 300 -12.38 2.38 -8.41
CA PRO A 300 -11.47 2.79 -9.48
C PRO A 300 -11.32 4.31 -9.63
N ASP A 301 -12.25 5.08 -9.06
CA ASP A 301 -12.38 6.54 -9.18
C ASP A 301 -11.88 7.29 -7.93
N ALA A 302 -11.00 6.67 -7.14
CA ALA A 302 -10.51 7.24 -5.88
C ALA A 302 -9.81 8.59 -6.06
N THR A 303 -9.02 8.74 -7.13
CA THR A 303 -8.33 9.99 -7.46
C THR A 303 -9.34 11.11 -7.72
N GLU A 304 -10.35 10.82 -8.54
CA GLU A 304 -11.41 11.75 -8.94
C GLU A 304 -12.29 12.14 -7.74
N ARG A 305 -12.63 11.19 -6.86
CA ARG A 305 -13.38 11.44 -5.63
C ARG A 305 -12.65 12.38 -4.69
N VAL A 306 -11.37 12.08 -4.40
CA VAL A 306 -10.53 12.93 -3.54
C VAL A 306 -10.38 14.33 -4.15
N ALA A 307 -10.11 14.43 -5.44
CA ALA A 307 -9.98 15.71 -6.13
C ALA A 307 -11.28 16.53 -6.12
N SER A 308 -12.42 15.87 -6.31
CA SER A 308 -13.75 16.49 -6.27
C SER A 308 -14.06 17.05 -4.89
N GLU A 309 -13.74 16.31 -3.83
CA GLU A 309 -13.96 16.76 -2.46
C GLU A 309 -13.04 17.94 -2.08
N VAL A 310 -11.78 17.90 -2.52
CA VAL A 310 -10.85 19.04 -2.37
C VAL A 310 -11.38 20.29 -3.09
N SER A 311 -11.84 20.14 -4.34
CA SER A 311 -12.43 21.23 -5.13
C SER A 311 -13.70 21.79 -4.49
N ARG A 312 -14.56 20.93 -3.93
CA ARG A 312 -15.78 21.33 -3.23
C ARG A 312 -15.45 22.18 -2.00
N VAL A 313 -14.48 21.75 -1.19
CA VAL A 313 -14.07 22.42 0.05
C VAL A 313 -13.37 23.76 -0.22
N ALA A 314 -12.57 23.86 -1.28
CA ALA A 314 -11.92 25.12 -1.68
C ALA A 314 -12.91 26.25 -2.07
N ARG A 315 -14.16 25.90 -2.40
CA ARG A 315 -15.19 26.86 -2.85
C ARG A 315 -16.12 27.32 -1.72
N THR A 316 -15.91 26.84 -0.50
CA THR A 316 -16.66 27.21 0.70
C THR A 316 -15.96 28.31 1.48
#